data_AF-A0A385N6W3-F1
#
_entry.id   AF-A0A385N6W3-F1
#
_cell.length_a   1.000
_cell.length_b   1.000
_cell.length_c   1.000
_cell.angle_alpha   90.00
_cell.angle_beta   90.00
_cell.angle_gamma   90.00
#
_symmetry.space_group_name_H-M   'P 1'
#
loop_
_entity.id
_entity.type
_entity.pdbx_description
1 polymer ?
#
loop_
_entity_poly.entity_id
_entity_poly.type
_entity_poly.pdbx_seq_one_letter_code
_entity_poly.pdbx_strand_id
1 'polypeptide(L)'
;MFLKGKIKSFSTSRGFGFIEVEGDIDDVFFHIKDLPQNNIEPKIGEALQFMIVEDQGKFKAGNIQRLGLSSESKKTVSSNKKKVRSQASPRYQEAGHKTTLITVIGIIIVAVLGFLTYGKYQSYSAEKQRKAEQLMLEQQQIVEEQRKALGQLPDQVLTEQGKQNLDAELHQTNQPRSERVTQSIDKQNGRLPVSTGKFKCDGRTHCSQMRSYEEALYFLRNCPNTKMDGNNDGEPCERQFGK
;
A
#
# COMPACT_ATOMS: atom_id res chain seq x y z
N MET A 1 9.58 -7.23 0.40
CA MET A 1 9.45 -8.67 0.72
C MET A 1 9.38 -9.44 -0.59
N PHE A 2 9.98 -10.63 -0.66
CA PHE A 2 9.84 -11.49 -1.85
C PHE A 2 8.52 -12.27 -1.77
N LEU A 3 7.76 -12.25 -2.86
CA LEU A 3 6.53 -13.00 -3.07
C LEU A 3 6.79 -14.11 -4.08
N LYS A 4 5.94 -15.14 -4.04
CA LYS A 4 5.94 -16.24 -5.01
C LYS A 4 4.58 -16.34 -5.65
N GLY A 5 4.56 -16.48 -6.97
CA GLY A 5 3.33 -16.56 -7.74
C GLY A 5 3.50 -17.32 -9.03
N LYS A 6 2.43 -17.46 -9.80
CA LYS A 6 2.41 -18.14 -11.10
C LYS A 6 1.97 -17.18 -12.20
N ILE A 7 2.52 -17.32 -13.40
CA ILE A 7 2.06 -16.52 -14.54
C ILE A 7 0.62 -16.89 -14.88
N LYS A 8 -0.31 -15.95 -14.70
CA LYS A 8 -1.73 -16.12 -15.00
C LYS A 8 -2.04 -15.86 -16.46
N SER A 9 -1.44 -14.82 -17.02
CA SER A 9 -1.62 -14.42 -18.41
C SER A 9 -0.37 -13.75 -18.96
N PHE A 10 -0.12 -13.92 -20.24
CA PHE A 10 0.98 -13.28 -20.95
C PHE A 10 0.58 -12.97 -22.40
N SER A 11 0.88 -11.76 -22.86
CA SER A 11 0.63 -11.33 -24.23
C SER A 11 1.95 -11.17 -24.98
N THR A 12 2.27 -12.09 -25.89
CA THR A 12 3.51 -12.08 -26.66
C THR A 12 3.64 -10.84 -27.55
N SER A 13 2.54 -10.38 -28.15
CA SER A 13 2.54 -9.21 -29.04
C SER A 13 2.82 -7.90 -28.31
N ARG A 14 2.36 -7.78 -27.05
CA ARG A 14 2.55 -6.57 -26.23
C ARG A 14 3.71 -6.68 -25.25
N GLY A 15 4.23 -7.89 -25.00
CA GLY A 15 5.39 -8.14 -24.16
C GLY A 15 5.15 -8.00 -22.65
N PHE A 16 3.91 -8.11 -22.17
CA PHE A 16 3.58 -8.02 -20.74
C PHE A 16 2.61 -9.12 -20.29
N GLY A 17 2.53 -9.32 -18.98
CA GLY A 17 1.64 -10.29 -18.37
C GLY A 17 1.32 -9.98 -16.91
N PHE A 18 0.63 -10.91 -16.27
CA PHE A 18 0.23 -10.84 -14.87
C PHE A 18 0.61 -12.09 -14.10
N ILE A 19 1.06 -11.91 -12.86
CA ILE A 19 1.42 -12.96 -11.92
C ILE A 19 0.32 -13.06 -10.87
N GLU A 20 -0.29 -14.23 -10.77
CA GLU A 20 -1.21 -14.60 -9.70
C GLU A 20 -0.41 -14.99 -8.46
N VAL A 21 -0.78 -14.45 -7.30
CA VAL A 21 -0.11 -14.70 -6.03
C VAL A 21 -1.11 -15.29 -5.05
N GLU A 22 -0.67 -16.21 -4.19
CA GLU A 22 -1.55 -16.85 -3.20
C GLU A 22 -1.94 -15.84 -2.10
N GLY A 23 -3.26 -15.62 -1.94
CA GLY A 23 -3.85 -14.71 -0.95
C GLY A 23 -4.83 -13.70 -1.56
N ASP A 24 -5.35 -12.78 -0.76
CA ASP A 24 -6.24 -11.68 -1.20
C ASP A 24 -5.43 -10.49 -1.76
N ILE A 25 -4.46 -10.76 -2.64
CA ILE A 25 -3.68 -9.73 -3.32
C ILE A 25 -3.96 -9.74 -4.81
N ASP A 26 -4.11 -8.54 -5.37
CA ASP A 26 -4.37 -8.36 -6.79
C ASP A 26 -3.24 -8.94 -7.66
N ASP A 27 -3.60 -9.34 -8.88
CA ASP A 27 -2.66 -9.83 -9.88
C ASP A 27 -1.55 -8.79 -10.14
N VAL A 28 -0.29 -9.24 -10.07
CA VAL A 28 0.86 -8.34 -10.19
C VAL A 28 1.32 -8.24 -11.65
N PHE A 29 1.38 -7.02 -12.17
CA PHE A 29 1.85 -6.74 -13.52
C PHE A 29 3.36 -6.99 -13.70
N PHE A 30 3.79 -7.54 -14.85
CA PHE A 30 5.21 -7.65 -15.23
C PHE A 30 5.44 -7.45 -16.74
N HIS A 31 6.63 -7.00 -17.12
CA HIS A 31 7.06 -6.92 -18.52
C HIS A 31 8.10 -8.03 -18.83
N ILE A 32 8.13 -8.54 -20.07
CA ILE A 32 9.13 -9.54 -20.52
C ILE A 32 10.59 -9.08 -20.34
N LYS A 33 10.85 -7.76 -20.28
CA LYS A 33 12.19 -7.20 -20.07
C LYS A 33 12.66 -7.34 -18.62
N ASP A 34 11.72 -7.46 -17.68
CA ASP A 34 12.00 -7.63 -16.26
C ASP A 34 12.24 -9.11 -15.89
N LEU A 35 11.94 -10.04 -16.83
CA LEU A 35 12.22 -11.47 -16.66
C LEU A 35 13.68 -11.79 -16.97
N PRO A 36 14.35 -12.61 -16.13
CA PRO A 36 15.66 -13.14 -16.45
C PRO A 36 15.55 -14.14 -17.60
N GLN A 37 16.60 -14.22 -18.42
CA GLN A 37 16.61 -15.07 -19.62
C GLN A 37 15.43 -14.77 -20.55
N ASN A 38 15.26 -13.49 -20.89
CA ASN A 38 14.24 -12.96 -21.80
C ASN A 38 14.19 -13.61 -23.20
N ASN A 39 15.18 -14.42 -23.56
CA ASN A 39 15.17 -15.24 -24.77
C ASN A 39 14.24 -16.46 -24.67
N ILE A 40 13.75 -16.78 -23.47
CA ILE A 40 12.80 -17.86 -23.21
C ILE A 40 11.45 -17.22 -22.89
N GLU A 41 10.45 -17.49 -23.71
CA GLU A 41 9.12 -16.92 -23.51
C GLU A 41 8.50 -17.35 -22.17
N PRO A 42 7.71 -16.48 -21.52
CA PRO A 42 6.99 -16.80 -20.30
C PRO A 42 5.86 -17.79 -20.58
N LYS A 43 5.75 -18.85 -19.77
CA LYS A 43 4.69 -19.84 -19.91
C LYS A 43 3.61 -19.63 -18.84
N ILE A 44 2.34 -19.73 -19.23
CA ILE A 44 1.22 -19.70 -18.27
C ILE A 44 1.39 -20.85 -17.27
N GLY A 45 1.21 -20.56 -15.99
CA GLY A 45 1.42 -21.49 -14.88
C GLY A 45 2.86 -21.56 -14.37
N GLU A 46 3.82 -20.87 -14.99
CA GLU A 46 5.21 -20.86 -14.55
C GLU A 46 5.38 -20.17 -13.19
N ALA A 47 6.09 -20.82 -12.27
CA ALA A 47 6.34 -20.29 -10.94
C ALA A 47 7.49 -19.26 -10.95
N LEU A 48 7.20 -18.09 -10.39
CA LEU A 48 8.11 -16.96 -10.26
C LEU A 48 8.27 -16.55 -8.79
N GLN A 49 9.45 -16.07 -8.45
CA GLN A 49 9.72 -15.35 -7.20
C GLN A 49 10.11 -13.91 -7.53
N PHE A 50 9.51 -12.92 -6.90
CA PHE A 50 9.70 -11.51 -7.26
C PHE A 50 9.43 -10.57 -6.08
N MET A 51 9.65 -9.28 -6.28
CA MET A 51 9.27 -8.22 -5.35
C MET A 51 8.31 -7.26 -6.02
N ILE A 52 7.34 -6.71 -5.29
CA ILE A 52 6.53 -5.60 -5.79
C ILE A 52 7.38 -4.32 -5.71
N VAL A 53 7.54 -3.64 -6.84
CA VAL A 53 8.27 -2.37 -6.98
C VAL A 53 7.36 -1.33 -7.63
N GLU A 54 7.56 -0.06 -7.27
CA GLU A 54 6.84 1.06 -7.87
C GLU A 54 7.65 1.66 -9.02
N ASP A 55 7.00 1.89 -10.16
CA ASP A 55 7.56 2.50 -11.36
C ASP A 55 6.57 3.53 -11.91
N GLN A 56 6.91 4.82 -11.86
CA GLN A 56 6.07 5.92 -12.31
C GLN A 56 4.64 5.91 -11.72
N GLY A 57 4.51 5.59 -10.43
CA GLY A 57 3.22 5.52 -9.74
C GLY A 57 2.41 4.24 -10.02
N LYS A 58 3.00 3.24 -10.68
CA LYS A 58 2.39 1.93 -10.93
C LYS A 58 3.18 0.84 -10.24
N PHE A 59 2.49 -0.11 -9.60
CA PHE A 59 3.12 -1.28 -9.01
C PHE A 59 3.35 -2.36 -10.07
N LYS A 60 4.55 -2.94 -10.07
CA LYS A 60 4.95 -4.04 -10.95
C LYS A 60 5.83 -5.06 -10.23
N ALA A 61 6.02 -6.22 -10.82
CA ALA A 61 6.99 -7.19 -10.37
C ALA A 61 8.41 -6.77 -10.80
N GLY A 62 9.30 -6.62 -9.82
CA GLY A 62 10.74 -6.40 -10.00
C GLY A 62 11.55 -7.54 -9.38
N ASN A 63 12.84 -7.60 -9.71
CA ASN A 63 13.77 -8.64 -9.25
C ASN A 63 13.22 -10.07 -9.43
N ILE A 64 12.67 -10.35 -10.61
CA ILE A 64 11.98 -11.61 -10.91
C ILE A 64 12.99 -12.75 -11.06
N GLN A 65 12.67 -13.92 -10.51
CA GLN A 65 13.42 -15.16 -10.61
C GLN A 65 12.49 -16.29 -11.05
N ARG A 66 12.89 -17.05 -12.07
CA ARG A 66 12.12 -18.17 -12.62
C ARG A 66 12.47 -19.44 -11.84
N LEU A 67 11.51 -20.01 -11.11
CA LEU A 67 11.74 -21.14 -10.21
C LEU A 67 11.75 -22.50 -10.94
N GLY A 68 11.26 -22.56 -12.18
CA GLY A 68 11.10 -23.81 -12.95
C GLY A 68 12.21 -24.12 -13.98
N LEU A 69 13.23 -23.29 -14.11
CA LEU A 69 14.28 -23.43 -15.15
C LEU A 69 15.59 -24.08 -14.66
N SER A 70 15.60 -24.65 -13.45
CA SER A 70 16.85 -25.09 -12.80
C SER A 70 17.42 -26.45 -13.25
N SER A 71 16.86 -27.15 -14.25
CA SER A 71 17.39 -28.49 -14.63
C SER A 71 17.51 -28.83 -16.11
N GLU A 72 17.29 -27.93 -17.07
CA GLU A 72 17.45 -28.28 -18.50
C GLU A 72 18.37 -27.38 -19.34
N SER A 73 18.88 -26.26 -18.81
CA SER A 73 19.78 -25.38 -19.60
C SER A 73 21.28 -25.57 -19.33
N LYS A 74 21.69 -26.63 -18.62
CA LYS A 74 23.11 -27.03 -18.46
C LYS A 74 23.42 -28.31 -19.25
N LYS A 75 23.31 -28.26 -20.58
CA LYS A 75 23.90 -29.15 -21.60
C LYS A 75 23.31 -28.65 -22.92
N THR A 76 23.92 -27.74 -23.65
CA THR A 76 24.99 -28.06 -24.61
C THR A 76 25.40 -26.74 -25.25
N VAL A 77 26.57 -26.20 -24.92
CA VAL A 77 27.51 -25.65 -25.91
C VAL A 77 28.90 -25.77 -25.28
N SER A 78 29.55 -26.89 -25.56
CA SER A 78 31.01 -26.92 -25.56
C SER A 78 31.43 -26.20 -26.84
N SER A 79 31.93 -24.97 -26.69
CA SER A 79 32.85 -24.41 -27.69
C SER A 79 33.85 -23.50 -26.99
N ASN A 80 35.05 -24.06 -26.89
CA ASN A 80 36.35 -23.39 -26.87
C ASN A 80 36.49 -22.07 -26.11
N LYS A 81 37.26 -22.15 -25.02
CA LYS A 81 38.03 -21.03 -24.47
C LYS A 81 38.80 -20.31 -25.59
N LYS A 82 38.41 -19.08 -25.90
CA LYS A 82 39.37 -18.02 -26.22
C LYS A 82 39.11 -16.84 -25.30
N LYS A 83 40.08 -16.63 -24.39
CA LYS A 83 40.28 -15.36 -23.68
C LYS A 83 40.29 -14.22 -24.71
N VAL A 84 39.34 -13.31 -24.62
CA VAL A 84 39.55 -11.93 -25.09
C VAL A 84 39.12 -11.00 -23.97
N ARG A 85 40.05 -10.09 -23.67
CA ARG A 85 40.02 -9.11 -22.60
C ARG A 85 38.76 -8.23 -22.65
N SER A 86 38.39 -7.80 -21.45
CA SER A 86 37.59 -6.62 -21.17
C SER A 86 37.97 -5.43 -22.07
N GLN A 87 37.02 -4.96 -22.86
CA GLN A 87 36.86 -3.53 -23.14
C GLN A 87 35.37 -3.21 -23.16
N ALA A 88 34.97 -2.31 -22.28
CA ALA A 88 33.67 -1.67 -22.33
C ALA A 88 33.54 -0.94 -23.67
N SER A 89 32.48 -1.20 -24.42
CA SER A 89 32.06 -0.34 -25.52
C SER A 89 30.79 0.40 -25.10
N PRO A 90 30.80 1.73 -24.95
CA PRO A 90 29.57 2.50 -25.08
C PRO A 90 29.22 2.46 -26.57
N ARG A 91 28.11 1.82 -26.92
CA ARG A 91 27.59 1.90 -28.28
C ARG A 91 26.12 2.27 -28.22
N TYR A 92 25.91 3.58 -28.07
CA TYR A 92 24.72 4.25 -28.55
C TYR A 92 24.53 3.83 -30.00
N GLN A 93 23.54 2.98 -30.27
CA GLN A 93 23.26 2.57 -31.64
C GLN A 93 22.71 3.77 -32.40
N GLU A 94 23.57 4.23 -33.30
CA GLU A 94 23.32 5.14 -34.40
C GLU A 94 22.05 4.73 -35.16
N ALA A 95 20.96 5.46 -34.92
CA ALA A 95 19.72 5.30 -35.65
C ALA A 95 19.89 5.89 -37.05
N GLY A 96 19.93 5.03 -38.07
CA GLY A 96 19.93 5.46 -39.46
C GLY A 96 18.76 6.41 -39.76
N HIS A 97 19.02 7.48 -40.51
CA HIS A 97 18.14 8.64 -40.75
C HIS A 97 16.68 8.35 -41.14
N LYS A 98 16.32 7.13 -41.53
CA LYS A 98 14.94 6.75 -41.87
C LYS A 98 14.07 6.45 -40.63
N THR A 99 14.63 6.04 -39.49
CA THR A 99 13.87 5.81 -38.25
C THR A 99 13.70 7.08 -37.41
N THR A 100 14.63 8.03 -37.47
CA THR A 100 14.51 9.35 -36.81
C THR A 100 13.37 10.21 -37.37
N LEU A 101 13.11 10.13 -38.69
CA LEU A 101 12.01 10.90 -39.29
C LEU A 101 10.64 10.39 -38.81
N ILE A 102 10.44 9.07 -38.71
CA ILE A 102 9.18 8.49 -38.22
C ILE A 102 8.94 8.88 -36.75
N THR A 103 9.98 8.86 -35.91
CA THR A 103 9.85 9.27 -34.50
C THR A 103 9.56 10.76 -34.35
N VAL A 104 10.19 11.63 -35.15
CA VAL A 104 9.94 13.08 -35.10
C VAL A 104 8.54 13.41 -35.61
N ILE A 105 8.09 12.79 -36.71
CA ILE A 105 6.72 12.95 -37.22
C ILE A 105 5.71 12.47 -36.17
N GLY A 106 5.96 11.35 -35.50
CA GLY A 106 5.11 10.85 -34.41
C GLY A 106 4.98 11.84 -33.23
N ILE A 107 6.10 12.42 -32.78
CA ILE A 107 6.10 13.43 -31.71
C ILE A 107 5.33 14.68 -32.15
N ILE A 108 5.52 15.15 -33.39
CA ILE A 108 4.80 16.30 -33.93
C ILE A 108 3.29 16.03 -33.99
N ILE A 109 2.86 14.85 -34.44
CA ILE A 109 1.44 14.48 -34.48
C ILE A 109 0.84 14.50 -33.07
N VAL A 110 1.52 13.92 -32.09
CA VAL A 110 1.05 13.93 -30.69
C VAL A 110 0.97 15.35 -30.14
N ALA A 111 1.96 16.20 -30.42
CA ALA A 111 1.96 17.60 -30.01
C ALA A 111 0.82 18.40 -30.66
N VAL A 112 0.56 18.19 -31.96
CA VAL A 112 -0.54 18.83 -32.69
C VAL A 112 -1.89 18.36 -32.15
N LEU A 113 -2.08 17.06 -31.93
CA LEU A 113 -3.31 16.54 -31.33
C LEU A 113 -3.53 17.07 -29.89
N GLY A 114 -2.46 17.17 -29.11
CA GLY A 114 -2.50 17.80 -27.79
C GLY A 114 -2.91 19.27 -27.87
N PHE A 115 -2.32 20.03 -28.81
CA PHE A 115 -2.65 21.44 -29.03
C PHE A 115 -4.11 21.63 -29.48
N LEU A 116 -4.59 20.83 -30.43
CA LEU A 116 -5.97 20.91 -30.93
C LEU A 116 -7.01 20.58 -29.85
N THR A 117 -6.69 19.68 -28.92
CA THR A 117 -7.61 19.30 -27.83
C THR A 117 -7.48 20.20 -26.59
N TYR A 118 -6.38 20.94 -26.44
CA TYR A 118 -6.13 21.84 -25.31
C TYR A 118 -7.24 22.90 -25.11
N GLY A 119 -7.75 23.47 -26.21
CA GLY A 119 -8.83 24.46 -26.14
C GLY A 119 -10.12 23.93 -25.51
N LYS A 120 -10.49 22.67 -25.79
CA LYS A 120 -11.66 22.03 -25.14
C LYS A 120 -11.40 21.62 -23.70
N TYR A 121 -10.16 21.27 -23.39
CA TYR A 121 -9.77 20.94 -22.02
C TYR A 121 -9.88 22.16 -21.09
N GLN A 122 -9.54 23.36 -21.58
CA GLN A 122 -9.62 24.59 -20.79
C GLN A 122 -11.06 24.90 -20.37
N SER A 123 -12.04 24.82 -21.27
CA SER A 123 -13.45 25.06 -20.95
C SER A 123 -14.00 24.03 -19.95
N TYR A 124 -13.63 22.77 -20.10
CA TYR A 124 -14.02 21.70 -19.16
C TYR A 124 -13.48 21.96 -17.74
N SER A 125 -12.25 22.45 -17.63
CA SER A 125 -11.65 22.77 -16.33
C SER A 125 -12.35 23.93 -15.61
N ALA A 126 -12.76 24.97 -16.36
CA ALA A 126 -13.46 26.13 -15.81
C ALA A 126 -14.85 25.77 -15.27
N GLU A 127 -15.60 24.90 -15.97
CA GLU A 127 -16.90 24.42 -15.51
C GLU A 127 -16.78 23.63 -14.20
N LYS A 128 -15.76 22.75 -14.11
CA LYS A 128 -15.50 21.98 -12.89
C LYS A 128 -15.19 22.86 -11.68
N GLN A 129 -14.46 23.96 -11.88
CA GLN A 129 -14.15 24.93 -10.82
C GLN A 129 -15.42 25.65 -10.33
N ARG A 130 -16.28 26.12 -11.24
CA ARG A 130 -17.55 26.79 -10.87
C ARG A 130 -18.48 25.86 -10.09
N LYS A 131 -18.58 24.59 -10.50
CA LYS A 131 -19.38 23.61 -9.77
C LYS A 131 -18.84 23.35 -8.37
N ALA A 132 -17.51 23.31 -8.21
CA ALA A 132 -16.88 23.17 -6.90
C ALA A 132 -17.18 24.37 -6.00
N GLU A 133 -17.09 25.59 -6.54
CA GLU A 133 -17.44 26.82 -5.82
C GLU A 133 -18.92 26.85 -5.39
N GLN A 134 -19.82 26.46 -6.29
CA GLN A 134 -21.24 26.36 -6.00
C GLN A 134 -21.54 25.36 -4.86
N LEU A 135 -20.92 24.17 -4.90
CA LEU A 135 -21.07 23.17 -3.84
C LEU A 135 -20.50 23.66 -2.50
N MET A 136 -19.41 24.43 -2.50
CA MET A 136 -18.86 25.01 -1.28
C MET A 136 -19.80 26.04 -0.65
N LEU A 137 -20.42 26.90 -1.48
CA LEU A 137 -21.41 27.88 -1.00
C LEU A 137 -22.66 27.20 -0.44
N GLU A 138 -23.14 26.13 -1.09
CA GLU A 138 -24.27 25.34 -0.61
C GLU A 138 -23.96 24.67 0.74
N GLN A 139 -22.76 24.10 0.90
CA GLN A 139 -22.30 23.56 2.18
C GLN A 139 -22.28 24.61 3.28
N GLN A 140 -21.82 25.83 3.00
CA GLN A 140 -21.84 26.92 3.98
C GLN A 140 -23.26 27.26 4.44
N GLN A 141 -24.23 27.29 3.51
CA GLN A 141 -25.62 27.54 3.85
C GLN A 141 -26.20 26.42 4.72
N ILE A 142 -25.92 25.16 4.41
CA ILE A 142 -26.35 24.01 5.22
C ILE A 142 -25.77 24.10 6.64
N VAL A 143 -24.48 24.43 6.76
CA VAL A 143 -23.82 24.59 8.06
C VAL A 143 -24.42 25.76 8.85
N GLU A 144 -24.73 26.88 8.20
CA GLU A 144 -25.36 28.04 8.85
C GLU A 144 -26.80 27.74 9.29
N GLU A 145 -27.55 27.00 8.48
CA GLU A 145 -28.90 26.54 8.81
C GLU A 145 -28.88 25.59 10.00
N GLN A 146 -27.96 24.63 10.02
CA GLN A 146 -27.73 23.76 11.18
C GLN A 146 -27.34 24.56 12.43
N ARG A 147 -26.49 25.58 12.29
CA ARG A 147 -26.10 26.47 13.40
C ARG A 147 -27.28 27.27 13.94
N LYS A 148 -28.17 27.77 13.09
CA LYS A 148 -29.41 28.46 13.50
C LYS A 148 -30.39 27.52 14.18
N ALA A 149 -30.57 26.30 13.64
CA ALA A 149 -31.45 25.28 14.19
C ALA A 149 -30.98 24.76 15.56
N LEU A 150 -29.67 24.66 15.78
CA LEU A 150 -29.07 24.27 17.06
C LEU A 150 -29.04 25.42 18.11
N GLY A 151 -29.43 26.64 17.74
CA GLY A 151 -29.42 27.81 18.62
C GLY A 151 -28.00 28.37 18.89
N GLN A 152 -27.92 29.50 19.60
CA GLN A 152 -26.63 30.08 20.01
C GLN A 152 -25.93 29.15 21.03
N LEU A 153 -25.11 28.21 20.54
CA LEU A 153 -24.10 27.60 21.39
C LEU A 153 -23.08 28.69 21.75
N PRO A 154 -22.76 28.90 23.04
CA PRO A 154 -21.77 29.88 23.45
C PRO A 154 -20.43 29.55 22.82
N ASP A 155 -19.71 30.56 22.32
CA ASP A 155 -18.34 30.41 21.78
C ASP A 155 -17.33 29.88 22.82
N GLN A 156 -17.76 29.76 24.09
CA GLN A 156 -17.06 29.08 25.17
C GLN A 156 -17.22 27.56 25.03
N VAL A 157 -16.43 26.96 24.14
CA VAL A 157 -16.31 25.49 24.00
C VAL A 157 -15.69 24.86 25.26
N LEU A 158 -15.06 25.66 26.12
CA LEU A 158 -14.46 25.24 27.38
C LEU A 158 -15.12 25.96 28.56
N THR A 159 -15.64 25.18 29.50
CA THR A 159 -16.01 25.66 30.84
C THR A 159 -14.80 26.34 31.52
N GLU A 160 -15.02 27.23 32.48
CA GLU A 160 -13.93 27.86 33.26
C GLU A 160 -13.00 26.81 33.87
N GLN A 161 -13.55 25.67 34.28
CA GLN A 161 -12.78 24.50 34.73
C GLN A 161 -11.94 23.85 33.61
N GLY A 162 -12.44 23.84 32.37
CA GLY A 162 -11.70 23.39 31.20
C GLY A 162 -10.53 24.32 30.84
N LYS A 163 -10.68 25.64 31.01
CA LYS A 163 -9.57 26.60 30.88
C LYS A 163 -8.52 26.37 31.97
N GLN A 164 -8.93 26.25 33.22
CA GLN A 164 -8.02 25.99 34.34
C GLN A 164 -7.23 24.68 34.17
N ASN A 165 -7.85 23.63 33.62
CA ASN A 165 -7.17 22.37 33.31
C ASN A 165 -6.18 22.50 32.13
N LEU A 166 -6.41 23.42 31.19
CA LEU A 166 -5.47 23.74 30.11
C LEU A 166 -4.30 24.60 30.61
N ASP A 167 -4.61 25.62 31.42
CA ASP A 167 -3.63 26.59 31.95
C ASP A 167 -2.71 25.95 32.99
N ALA A 168 -3.21 25.01 33.79
CA ALA A 168 -2.40 24.20 34.71
C ALA A 168 -1.39 23.27 33.99
N GLU A 169 -1.54 23.05 32.68
CA GLU A 169 -0.67 22.20 31.85
C GLU A 169 0.47 23.00 31.17
N LEU A 170 0.62 24.31 31.46
CA LEU A 170 1.71 25.13 30.93
C LEU A 170 2.99 25.13 31.79
N HIS A 171 3.06 24.33 32.85
CA HIS A 171 4.33 24.03 33.50
C HIS A 171 5.00 22.83 32.83
N GLN A 172 5.96 23.15 31.96
CA GLN A 172 7.07 22.31 31.50
C GLN A 172 6.94 20.82 31.80
N THR A 173 6.47 20.07 30.81
CA THR A 173 6.68 18.63 30.77
C THR A 173 7.28 18.27 29.41
N ASN A 174 8.61 18.16 29.39
CA ASN A 174 9.35 17.39 28.38
C ASN A 174 9.15 15.88 28.60
N GLN A 175 7.95 15.44 29.00
CA GLN A 175 7.60 14.04 29.15
C GLN A 175 6.27 13.73 28.46
N PRO A 176 6.19 12.61 27.72
CA PRO A 176 4.99 12.23 27.02
C PRO A 176 3.86 11.89 28.00
N ARG A 177 2.66 12.41 27.69
CA ARG A 177 1.35 12.32 28.36
C ARG A 177 0.87 10.91 28.77
N SER A 178 1.67 9.86 28.56
CA SER A 178 1.30 8.46 28.76
C SER A 178 1.29 8.01 30.22
N GLU A 179 1.96 8.71 31.14
CA GLU A 179 2.11 8.25 32.55
C GLU A 179 1.05 8.80 33.51
N ARG A 180 0.40 9.94 33.21
CA ARG A 180 -0.61 10.51 34.11
C ARG A 180 -2.02 9.96 33.89
N VAL A 181 -2.31 9.38 32.73
CA VAL A 181 -3.60 8.71 32.46
C VAL A 181 -3.70 7.38 33.21
N THR A 182 -2.57 6.72 33.50
CA THR A 182 -2.54 5.43 34.20
C THR A 182 -2.87 5.58 35.69
N GLN A 183 -2.40 6.64 36.36
CA GLN A 183 -2.56 6.78 37.82
C GLN A 183 -3.99 7.08 38.28
N SER A 184 -4.84 7.71 37.45
CA SER A 184 -6.24 8.00 37.78
C SER A 184 -7.22 6.89 37.35
N ILE A 185 -6.85 6.04 36.39
CA ILE A 185 -7.66 4.88 35.98
C ILE A 185 -7.49 3.71 36.99
N ASP A 186 -6.29 3.51 37.53
CA ASP A 186 -5.99 2.42 38.46
C ASP A 186 -6.72 2.54 39.82
N LYS A 187 -7.22 3.72 40.19
CA LYS A 187 -7.94 3.93 41.45
C LYS A 187 -9.45 3.64 41.39
N GLN A 188 -10.05 3.53 40.20
CA GLN A 188 -11.51 3.36 40.08
C GLN A 188 -11.96 2.04 39.46
N ASN A 189 -11.09 1.29 38.81
CA ASN A 189 -11.38 -0.09 38.41
C ASN A 189 -10.14 -0.93 38.63
N GLY A 190 -10.22 -1.96 39.47
CA GLY A 190 -9.14 -2.91 39.74
C GLY A 190 -8.78 -3.79 38.54
N ARG A 191 -8.49 -3.18 37.39
CA ARG A 191 -7.99 -3.83 36.19
C ARG A 191 -6.53 -3.42 36.05
N LEU A 192 -5.65 -4.38 36.33
CA LEU A 192 -4.20 -4.27 36.18
C LEU A 192 -3.85 -3.60 34.84
N PRO A 193 -2.85 -2.69 34.81
CA PRO A 193 -2.47 -2.00 33.58
C PRO A 193 -1.97 -3.01 32.57
N VAL A 194 -2.77 -3.25 31.53
CA VAL A 194 -2.41 -4.15 30.42
C VAL A 194 -1.23 -3.53 29.70
N SER A 195 -0.07 -4.14 29.88
CA SER A 195 1.19 -3.83 29.21
C SER A 195 1.03 -4.03 27.69
N THR A 196 0.55 -3.01 26.99
CA THR A 196 0.39 -2.97 25.52
C THR A 196 1.72 -3.06 24.74
N GLY A 197 2.87 -3.04 25.42
CA GLY A 197 4.19 -3.12 24.80
C GLY A 197 4.72 -4.52 24.46
N LYS A 198 3.99 -5.61 24.79
CA LYS A 198 4.54 -6.99 24.67
C LYS A 198 3.97 -7.83 23.52
N PHE A 199 2.82 -7.44 22.96
CA PHE A 199 2.10 -8.29 22.01
C PHE A 199 2.10 -7.68 20.61
N LYS A 200 2.27 -8.50 19.58
CA LYS A 200 2.27 -8.10 18.16
C LYS A 200 1.46 -9.11 17.38
N CYS A 201 0.73 -8.64 16.38
CA CYS A 201 -0.01 -9.51 15.47
C CYS A 201 0.99 -10.34 14.65
N ASP A 202 1.09 -11.62 14.96
CA ASP A 202 2.01 -12.58 14.34
C ASP A 202 1.29 -13.66 13.51
N GLY A 203 0.00 -13.44 13.24
CA GLY A 203 -0.84 -14.34 12.43
C GLY A 203 -1.52 -15.46 13.22
N ARG A 204 -1.39 -15.49 14.56
CA ARG A 204 -2.15 -16.42 15.40
C ARG A 204 -3.63 -16.04 15.49
N THR A 205 -4.51 -17.04 15.39
CA THR A 205 -5.97 -16.81 15.29
C THR A 205 -6.81 -17.69 16.21
N HIS A 206 -6.25 -18.75 16.81
CA HIS A 206 -6.96 -19.65 17.72
C HIS A 206 -6.45 -19.60 19.17
N CYS A 207 -7.31 -19.90 20.14
CA CYS A 207 -7.02 -19.81 21.58
C CYS A 207 -5.84 -20.66 22.05
N SER A 208 -5.67 -21.86 21.50
CA SER A 208 -4.56 -22.76 21.85
C SER A 208 -3.18 -22.16 21.59
N GLN A 209 -3.12 -21.10 20.78
CA GLN A 209 -1.89 -20.42 20.43
C GLN A 209 -1.57 -19.25 21.38
N MET A 210 -2.49 -18.87 22.28
CA MET A 210 -2.34 -17.78 23.24
C MET A 210 -1.73 -18.27 24.55
N ARG A 211 -0.76 -17.52 25.09
CA ARG A 211 -0.05 -17.83 26.33
C ARG A 211 -0.69 -17.17 27.55
N SER A 212 -1.55 -16.18 27.34
CA SER A 212 -2.28 -15.50 28.42
C SER A 212 -3.60 -14.92 27.92
N TYR A 213 -4.54 -14.70 28.84
CA TYR A 213 -5.81 -14.03 28.54
C TYR A 213 -5.62 -12.58 28.06
N GLU A 214 -4.63 -11.86 28.62
CA GLU A 214 -4.30 -10.50 28.19
C GLU A 214 -3.78 -10.46 26.74
N GLU A 215 -2.99 -11.45 26.34
CA GLU A 215 -2.56 -11.62 24.95
C GLU A 215 -3.75 -11.93 24.05
N ALA A 216 -4.66 -12.82 24.46
CA ALA A 216 -5.87 -13.13 23.70
C ALA A 216 -6.77 -11.91 23.51
N LEU A 217 -6.96 -11.10 24.56
CA LEU A 217 -7.68 -9.82 24.51
C LEU A 217 -7.00 -8.81 23.59
N TYR A 218 -5.67 -8.73 23.62
CA TYR A 218 -4.92 -7.86 22.72
C TYR A 218 -5.15 -8.27 21.26
N PHE A 219 -5.08 -9.57 20.96
CA PHE A 219 -5.30 -10.08 19.61
C PHE A 219 -6.72 -9.83 19.13
N LEU A 220 -7.74 -10.05 19.97
CA LEU A 220 -9.15 -9.80 19.62
C LEU A 220 -9.41 -8.33 19.24
N ARG A 221 -8.73 -7.38 19.89
CA ARG A 221 -8.93 -5.94 19.67
C ARG A 221 -8.04 -5.32 18.60
N ASN A 222 -6.85 -5.87 18.37
CA ASN A 222 -5.81 -5.22 17.58
C ASN A 222 -5.37 -6.01 16.33
N CYS A 223 -5.76 -7.28 16.20
CA CYS A 223 -5.31 -8.13 15.10
C CYS A 223 -6.48 -8.58 14.19
N PRO A 224 -6.29 -8.57 12.86
CA PRO A 224 -7.32 -9.03 11.93
C PRO A 224 -7.46 -10.57 11.96
N ASN A 225 -8.65 -11.06 11.61
CA ASN A 225 -8.96 -12.49 11.41
C ASN A 225 -8.86 -13.41 12.66
N THR A 226 -9.06 -12.88 13.87
CA THR A 226 -9.08 -13.69 15.10
C THR A 226 -10.34 -14.54 15.23
N LYS A 227 -10.18 -15.81 15.63
CA LYS A 227 -11.26 -16.80 15.86
C LYS A 227 -11.18 -17.33 17.31
N MET A 228 -11.18 -16.41 18.26
CA MET A 228 -10.96 -16.68 19.69
C MET A 228 -12.18 -16.41 20.57
N ASP A 229 -13.08 -15.58 20.07
CA ASP A 229 -14.36 -15.25 20.69
C ASP A 229 -15.45 -15.98 19.88
N GLY A 230 -15.98 -17.07 20.45
CA GLY A 230 -16.93 -17.94 19.75
C GLY A 230 -18.37 -17.44 19.84
N ASN A 231 -18.66 -16.70 20.91
CA ASN A 231 -19.94 -16.14 21.33
C ASN A 231 -20.08 -14.65 20.94
N ASN A 232 -18.98 -14.00 20.55
CA ASN A 232 -18.87 -12.59 20.20
C ASN A 232 -19.31 -11.64 21.34
N ASP A 233 -19.02 -12.01 22.58
CA ASP A 233 -19.31 -11.20 23.77
C ASP A 233 -18.11 -10.35 24.22
N GLY A 234 -16.99 -10.41 23.49
CA GLY A 234 -15.78 -9.65 23.76
C GLY A 234 -14.83 -10.34 24.74
N GLU A 235 -15.12 -11.58 25.15
CA GLU A 235 -14.31 -12.41 26.04
C GLU A 235 -13.63 -13.55 25.25
N PRO A 236 -12.35 -13.41 24.85
CA PRO A 236 -11.69 -14.45 24.10
C PRO A 236 -11.22 -15.58 25.02
N CYS A 237 -11.32 -16.81 24.52
CA CYS A 237 -10.69 -17.98 25.14
C CYS A 237 -11.14 -18.30 26.58
N GLU A 238 -12.39 -18.01 26.92
CA GLU A 238 -13.03 -18.29 28.22
C GLU A 238 -12.75 -19.72 28.71
N ARG A 239 -12.95 -20.71 27.83
CA ARG A 239 -12.72 -22.13 28.13
C ARG A 239 -11.27 -22.48 28.49
N GLN A 240 -10.30 -21.70 27.99
CA GLN A 240 -8.87 -21.95 28.21
C GLN A 240 -8.33 -21.23 29.46
N PHE A 241 -8.88 -20.04 29.77
CA PHE A 241 -8.39 -19.21 30.88
C PHE A 241 -9.37 -19.10 32.06
N GLY A 242 -10.53 -19.78 32.01
CA GLY A 242 -11.51 -19.84 33.09
C GLY A 242 -12.14 -18.49 33.41
N LYS A 243 -12.54 -17.76 32.36
CA LYS A 243 -13.28 -16.49 32.48
C LYS A 243 -14.77 -16.73 32.27
#